data_AF-A0A286D224-F1
#
_entry.id   AF-A0A286D224-F1
#
_cell.length_a   1.000
_cell.length_b   1.000
_cell.length_c   1.000
_cell.angle_alpha   90.00
_cell.angle_beta   90.00
_cell.angle_gamma   90.00
#
_symmetry.space_group_name_H-M   'P 1'
#
loop_
_entity.id
_entity.type
_entity.pdbx_description
1 polymer ?
#
loop_
_entity_poly.entity_id
_entity_poly.type
_entity_poly.pdbx_seq_one_letter_code
_entity_poly.pdbx_strand_id
1 'polypeptide(L)'
;MFPVFGHLAYLSKLHAIAKFCASGFQLPASYELSDQELDEIDTVYSILRGDRVEIGLQSMQFDPQREFDGGCGDFFATTELVLMVLGKEVGTFPVAIQLNGFALMPGSDQFSWKLQRSEGSQSLLCYDEGPRS
;
A
#
# COMPACT_ATOMS: atom_id res chain seq x y z
N MET A 1 -0.94 29.62 -14.00
CA MET A 1 0.12 28.99 -14.82
C MET A 1 -0.18 27.48 -14.82
N PHE A 2 -0.32 26.88 -16.00
CA PHE A 2 -1.29 25.80 -16.30
C PHE A 2 -1.16 24.48 -15.49
N PRO A 3 -2.12 24.15 -14.60
CA PRO A 3 -2.21 22.85 -13.91
C PRO A 3 -2.74 21.70 -14.79
N VAL A 4 -3.04 21.96 -16.07
CA VAL A 4 -3.75 21.03 -16.97
C VAL A 4 -2.92 19.79 -17.33
N PHE A 5 -1.60 19.92 -17.43
CA PHE A 5 -0.72 18.79 -17.81
C PHE A 5 -0.55 17.75 -16.71
N GLY A 6 -0.57 18.17 -15.44
CA GLY A 6 -0.52 17.24 -14.31
C GLY A 6 -1.75 16.32 -14.32
N HIS A 7 -2.93 16.90 -14.53
CA HIS A 7 -4.18 16.15 -14.50
C HIS A 7 -4.28 15.06 -15.59
N LEU A 8 -3.77 15.33 -16.80
CA LEU A 8 -3.73 14.33 -17.88
C LEU A 8 -2.82 13.14 -17.56
N ALA A 9 -1.73 13.35 -16.82
CA ALA A 9 -0.85 12.27 -16.41
C ALA A 9 -1.56 11.31 -15.43
N TYR A 10 -2.28 11.85 -14.44
CA TYR A 10 -3.05 11.03 -13.48
C TYR A 10 -4.18 10.27 -14.16
N LEU A 11 -4.89 10.87 -15.12
CA LEU A 11 -5.89 10.15 -15.91
C LEU A 11 -5.30 8.97 -16.68
N SER A 12 -4.09 9.13 -17.23
CA SER A 12 -3.40 8.07 -17.95
C SER A 12 -3.01 6.92 -17.01
N LYS A 13 -2.50 7.25 -15.81
CA LYS A 13 -2.19 6.26 -14.76
C LYS A 13 -3.45 5.53 -14.30
N LEU A 14 -4.52 6.27 -13.99
CA LEU A 14 -5.80 5.71 -13.57
C LEU A 14 -6.42 4.81 -14.64
N HIS A 15 -6.34 5.20 -15.92
CA HIS A 15 -6.77 4.34 -17.02
C HIS A 15 -5.96 3.04 -17.10
N ALA A 16 -4.64 3.12 -16.95
CA ALA A 16 -3.77 1.93 -16.94
C ALA A 16 -4.09 0.99 -15.76
N ILE A 17 -4.31 1.56 -14.57
CA ILE A 17 -4.71 0.81 -13.37
C ILE A 17 -6.08 0.14 -13.59
N ALA A 18 -7.09 0.89 -14.03
CA ALA A 18 -8.42 0.36 -14.29
C ALA A 18 -8.37 -0.77 -15.33
N LYS A 19 -7.56 -0.61 -16.39
CA LYS A 19 -7.37 -1.66 -17.40
C LYS A 19 -6.68 -2.90 -16.82
N PHE A 20 -5.68 -2.74 -15.97
CA PHE A 20 -4.99 -3.84 -15.30
C PHE A 20 -5.97 -4.69 -14.48
N CYS A 21 -6.88 -4.04 -13.75
CA CYS A 21 -7.92 -4.71 -12.94
C CYS A 21 -9.14 -5.19 -13.75
N ALA A 22 -9.18 -4.97 -15.07
CA ALA A 22 -10.40 -5.11 -15.88
C ALA A 22 -11.61 -4.39 -15.26
N SER A 23 -11.36 -3.24 -14.63
CA SER A 23 -12.35 -2.47 -13.89
C SER A 23 -13.31 -1.72 -14.82
N GLY A 24 -14.59 -1.73 -14.47
CA GLY A 24 -15.62 -0.91 -15.11
C GLY A 24 -15.67 0.54 -14.62
N PHE A 25 -14.67 0.97 -13.83
CA PHE A 25 -14.63 2.32 -13.27
C PHE A 25 -14.70 3.41 -14.35
N GLN A 26 -15.54 4.42 -14.10
CA GLN A 26 -15.73 5.58 -14.96
C GLN A 26 -15.76 6.85 -14.13
N LEU A 27 -15.03 7.86 -14.59
CA LEU A 27 -15.08 9.20 -14.01
C LEU A 27 -16.36 9.92 -14.46
N PRO A 28 -17.06 10.65 -13.57
CA PRO A 28 -18.14 11.54 -13.97
C PRO A 28 -17.59 12.70 -14.82
N ALA A 29 -18.45 13.32 -15.64
CA ALA A 29 -18.04 14.41 -16.53
C ALA A 29 -17.46 15.63 -15.78
N SER A 30 -17.93 15.85 -14.55
CA SER A 30 -17.40 16.84 -13.61
C SER A 30 -16.84 16.09 -12.40
N TYR A 31 -15.52 15.89 -12.39
CA TYR A 31 -14.80 15.27 -11.29
C TYR A 31 -13.75 16.24 -10.75
N GLU A 32 -13.46 16.11 -9.46
CA GLU A 32 -12.33 16.77 -8.80
C GLU A 32 -11.66 15.73 -7.92
N LEU A 33 -10.38 15.44 -8.19
CA LEU A 33 -9.59 14.53 -7.38
C LEU A 33 -8.88 15.33 -6.29
N SER A 34 -8.91 14.83 -5.07
CA SER A 34 -8.11 15.34 -3.97
C SER A 34 -6.63 15.00 -4.16
N ASP A 35 -5.74 15.77 -3.54
CA ASP A 35 -4.29 15.49 -3.56
C ASP A 35 -3.99 14.08 -3.02
N GLN A 36 -4.75 13.63 -2.01
CA GLN A 36 -4.64 12.27 -1.49
C GLN A 36 -4.95 11.21 -2.56
N GLU A 37 -6.02 11.37 -3.34
CA GLU A 37 -6.37 10.44 -4.41
C GLU A 37 -5.31 10.44 -5.52
N LEU A 38 -4.70 11.59 -5.81
CA LEU A 38 -3.60 11.69 -6.77
C LEU A 38 -2.36 10.93 -6.28
N ASP A 39 -2.01 11.05 -4.99
CA ASP A 39 -0.90 10.34 -4.36
C ASP A 39 -1.15 8.82 -4.30
N GLU A 40 -2.39 8.41 -4.01
CA GLU A 40 -2.80 7.00 -4.02
C GLU A 40 -2.71 6.40 -5.43
N ILE A 41 -3.19 7.12 -6.45
CA ILE A 41 -3.05 6.72 -7.87
C ILE A 41 -1.57 6.55 -8.24
N ASP A 42 -0.71 7.48 -7.82
CA ASP A 42 0.72 7.42 -8.12
C ASP A 42 1.43 6.27 -7.40
N THR A 43 1.06 6.03 -6.15
CA THR A 43 1.57 4.90 -5.36
C THR A 43 1.20 3.58 -6.01
N VAL A 44 -0.09 3.38 -6.32
CA VAL A 44 -0.60 2.16 -6.97
C VAL A 44 0.04 1.97 -8.34
N TYR A 45 0.13 3.04 -9.14
CA TYR A 45 0.77 2.96 -10.45
C TYR A 45 2.25 2.56 -10.33
N SER A 46 2.99 3.10 -9.36
CA SER A 46 4.40 2.80 -9.14
C SER A 46 4.61 1.34 -8.74
N ILE A 47 3.84 0.83 -7.77
CA ILE A 47 3.96 -0.57 -7.33
C ILE A 47 3.61 -1.55 -8.46
N LEU A 48 2.61 -1.23 -9.29
CA LEU A 48 2.22 -2.06 -10.44
C LEU A 48 3.29 -2.11 -11.54
N ARG A 49 4.18 -1.12 -11.60
CA ARG A 49 5.36 -1.17 -12.49
C ARG A 49 6.54 -1.91 -11.87
N GLY A 50 6.42 -2.39 -10.64
CA GLY A 50 7.47 -3.09 -9.90
C GLY A 50 8.33 -2.18 -9.02
N ASP A 51 7.95 -0.91 -8.85
CA ASP A 51 8.66 -0.01 -7.93
C ASP A 51 8.35 -0.39 -6.47
N ARG A 52 9.30 -0.12 -5.56
CA ARG A 52 9.08 -0.21 -4.11
C ARG A 52 8.82 1.19 -3.56
N VAL A 53 7.71 1.37 -2.88
CA VAL A 53 7.30 2.68 -2.34
C VAL A 53 7.45 2.67 -0.83
N GLU A 54 8.15 3.65 -0.27
CA GLU A 54 8.22 3.79 1.19
C GLU A 54 6.88 4.25 1.75
N ILE A 55 6.39 3.58 2.79
CA ILE A 55 5.16 3.92 3.48
C ILE A 55 5.42 4.29 4.94
N GLY A 56 4.60 5.19 5.46
CA GLY A 56 4.64 5.61 6.86
C GLY A 56 3.93 4.62 7.79
N LEU A 57 4.40 3.37 7.88
CA LEU A 57 3.81 2.41 8.80
C LEU A 57 4.21 2.76 10.25
N GLN A 58 3.19 3.03 11.06
CA GLN A 58 3.35 3.21 12.50
C GLN A 58 3.42 1.85 13.21
N SER A 59 3.43 1.84 14.55
CA SER A 59 3.37 0.57 15.27
C SER A 59 2.08 -0.19 14.98
N MET A 60 2.18 -1.49 14.73
CA MET A 60 1.05 -2.37 14.48
C MET A 60 0.90 -3.36 15.63
N GLN A 61 -0.31 -3.54 16.15
CA GLN A 61 -0.62 -4.57 17.13
C GLN A 61 -1.40 -5.69 16.44
N PHE A 62 -1.05 -6.93 16.72
CA PHE A 62 -1.68 -8.09 16.10
C PHE A 62 -1.67 -9.29 17.05
N ASP A 63 -2.65 -10.18 16.85
CA ASP A 63 -2.74 -11.45 17.54
C ASP A 63 -2.14 -12.53 16.63
N PRO A 64 -1.04 -13.16 17.04
CA PRO A 64 -0.35 -14.09 16.18
C PRO A 64 -1.07 -15.43 16.15
N GLN A 65 -1.10 -16.08 14.99
CA GLN A 65 -1.63 -17.45 14.86
C GLN A 65 -0.65 -18.52 15.37
N ARG A 66 0.59 -18.15 15.67
CA ARG A 66 1.66 -19.01 16.18
C ARG A 66 2.52 -18.24 17.18
N GLU A 67 3.18 -18.93 18.09
CA GLU A 67 4.14 -18.29 18.99
C GLU A 67 5.30 -17.67 18.21
N PHE A 68 5.72 -16.48 18.63
CA PHE A 68 6.88 -15.78 18.11
C PHE A 68 7.93 -15.67 19.20
N ASP A 69 9.19 -15.89 18.84
CA ASP A 69 10.30 -15.41 19.65
C ASP A 69 10.51 -13.94 19.30
N GLY A 70 10.25 -13.04 20.26
CA GLY A 70 10.43 -11.60 20.06
C GLY A 70 11.85 -11.26 19.62
N GLY A 71 12.02 -10.15 18.90
CA GLY A 71 13.33 -9.77 18.38
C GLY A 71 13.31 -8.60 17.40
N CYS A 72 14.50 -8.11 17.07
CA CYS A 72 14.70 -7.14 16.00
C CYS A 72 15.02 -7.88 14.70
N GLY A 73 14.41 -7.48 13.60
CA GLY A 73 14.63 -8.12 12.31
C GLY A 73 13.81 -7.52 11.18
N ASP A 74 13.84 -8.24 10.06
CA ASP A 74 13.09 -7.91 8.85
C ASP A 74 11.83 -8.77 8.79
N PHE A 75 10.67 -8.11 8.69
CA PHE A 75 9.38 -8.77 8.64
C PHE A 75 8.73 -8.57 7.27
N PHE A 76 7.94 -9.57 6.87
CA PHE A 76 7.20 -9.56 5.63
C PHE A 76 5.73 -9.82 5.93
N ALA A 77 4.86 -8.94 5.44
CA ALA A 77 3.42 -9.12 5.50
C ALA A 77 2.85 -9.03 4.10
N THR A 78 1.93 -9.92 3.76
CA THR A 78 1.16 -9.86 2.51
C THR A 78 -0.26 -9.42 2.82
N THR A 79 -0.81 -8.52 2.03
CA THR A 79 -2.17 -8.00 2.21
C THR A 79 -2.74 -7.55 0.86
N GLU A 80 -3.95 -7.00 0.89
CA GLU A 80 -4.60 -6.40 -0.27
C GLU A 80 -4.67 -4.88 -0.10
N LEU A 81 -4.26 -4.16 -1.13
CA LEU A 81 -4.44 -2.72 -1.25
C LEU A 81 -5.67 -2.44 -2.12
N VAL A 82 -6.60 -1.63 -1.63
CA VAL A 82 -7.78 -1.21 -2.38
C VAL A 82 -7.58 0.24 -2.83
N LEU A 83 -7.64 0.50 -4.14
CA LEU A 83 -7.65 1.87 -4.66
C LEU A 83 -9.08 2.38 -4.75
N MET A 84 -9.36 3.46 -4.03
CA MET A 84 -10.64 4.15 -4.05
C MET A 84 -10.48 5.51 -4.74
N VAL A 85 -11.33 5.82 -5.71
CA VAL A 85 -11.37 7.12 -6.37
C VAL A 85 -12.81 7.62 -6.39
N LEU A 86 -13.04 8.82 -5.87
CA LEU A 86 -14.35 9.44 -5.68
C LEU A 86 -15.32 8.53 -4.90
N GLY A 87 -14.78 7.83 -3.90
CA GLY A 87 -15.52 6.87 -3.08
C GLY A 87 -15.94 5.58 -3.80
N LYS A 88 -15.41 5.31 -5.00
CA LYS A 88 -15.65 4.07 -5.75
C LYS A 88 -14.37 3.26 -5.85
N GLU A 89 -14.51 1.95 -5.68
CA GLU A 89 -13.39 1.03 -5.90
C GLU A 89 -12.99 1.02 -7.38
N VAL A 90 -11.71 1.27 -7.62
CA VAL A 90 -11.09 1.09 -8.94
C VAL A 90 -10.60 -0.35 -9.07
N GLY A 91 -9.97 -0.88 -8.02
CA GLY A 91 -9.53 -2.26 -7.96
C GLY A 91 -8.79 -2.59 -6.68
N THR A 92 -8.54 -3.89 -6.52
CA THR A 92 -7.85 -4.48 -5.38
C THR A 92 -6.57 -5.17 -5.85
N PHE A 93 -5.46 -4.95 -5.15
CA PHE A 93 -4.12 -5.38 -5.55
C PHE A 93 -3.47 -6.20 -4.45
N PRO A 94 -2.96 -7.41 -4.73
CA PRO A 94 -2.08 -8.09 -3.79
C PRO A 94 -0.78 -7.30 -3.63
N VAL A 95 -0.41 -7.05 -2.38
CA VAL A 95 0.80 -6.29 -2.04
C VAL A 95 1.55 -6.96 -0.90
N ALA A 96 2.87 -6.80 -0.92
CA ALA A 96 3.75 -7.16 0.18
C ALA A 96 4.27 -5.89 0.85
N ILE A 97 4.32 -5.93 2.18
CA ILE A 97 4.91 -4.91 3.04
C ILE A 97 6.18 -5.51 3.63
N GLN A 98 7.33 -4.93 3.27
CA GLN A 98 8.63 -5.26 3.83
C GLN A 98 8.94 -4.29 4.96
N LEU A 99 9.22 -4.81 6.14
CA LEU A 99 9.41 -4.05 7.37
C LEU A 99 10.83 -4.30 7.87
N ASN A 100 11.77 -3.45 7.46
CA ASN A 100 13.19 -3.65 7.72
C ASN A 100 13.61 -2.98 9.03
N GLY A 101 14.33 -3.72 9.87
CA GLY A 101 14.82 -3.24 11.16
C GLY A 101 13.71 -2.86 12.15
N PHE A 102 12.58 -3.56 12.11
CA PHE A 102 11.51 -3.39 13.11
C PHE A 102 11.78 -4.26 14.34
N ALA A 103 11.16 -3.92 15.47
CA ALA A 103 11.21 -4.72 16.68
C ALA A 103 9.84 -5.35 16.96
N LEU A 104 9.82 -6.66 17.17
CA LEU A 104 8.65 -7.40 17.60
C LEU A 104 8.67 -7.58 19.12
N MET A 105 7.70 -6.99 19.80
CA MET A 105 7.62 -6.92 21.26
C MET A 105 6.28 -7.48 21.77
N PRO A 106 6.21 -8.03 22.99
CA PRO A 106 4.93 -8.33 23.63
C PRO A 106 4.05 -7.08 23.72
N GLY A 107 2.77 -7.23 23.44
CA GLY A 107 1.78 -6.15 23.51
C GLY A 107 1.26 -5.91 24.94
N SER A 108 0.17 -5.14 25.04
CA SER A 108 -0.48 -4.80 26.32
C SER A 108 -1.11 -6.02 27.00
N ASP A 109 -1.57 -6.96 26.18
CA ASP A 109 -2.30 -8.15 26.62
C ASP A 109 -1.49 -9.42 26.33
N GLN A 110 -1.71 -10.47 27.12
CA GLN A 110 -0.90 -11.70 27.16
C GLN A 110 -0.78 -12.43 25.81
N PHE A 111 -1.69 -12.17 24.88
CA PHE A 111 -1.74 -12.81 23.56
C PHE A 111 -1.43 -11.86 22.41
N SER A 112 -1.18 -10.58 22.69
CA SER A 112 -0.96 -9.57 21.66
C SER A 112 0.52 -9.32 21.44
N TRP A 113 0.90 -9.06 20.20
CA TRP A 113 2.25 -8.64 19.83
C TRP A 113 2.21 -7.27 19.15
N LYS A 114 3.28 -6.52 19.33
CA LYS A 114 3.46 -5.19 18.77
C LYS A 114 4.70 -5.16 17.90
N LEU A 115 4.52 -4.77 16.64
CA LEU A 115 5.60 -4.43 15.73
C LEU A 115 5.88 -2.94 15.87
N GLN A 116 7.07 -2.60 16.34
CA GLN A 116 7.48 -1.23 16.66
C GLN A 116 8.60 -0.77 15.72
N ARG A 117 8.45 0.45 15.20
CA ARG A 117 9.48 1.11 14.40
C ARG A 117 10.65 1.53 15.29
N SER A 118 11.87 1.23 14.87
CA SER A 118 13.12 1.66 15.49
C SER A 118 13.76 2.79 14.68
N GLU A 119 14.83 3.38 15.21
CA GLU A 119 15.60 4.37 14.46
C GLU A 119 16.23 3.73 13.22
N GLY A 120 16.05 4.34 12.04
CA GLY A 120 16.54 3.81 10.77
C GLY A 120 15.69 2.71 10.14
N SER A 121 14.57 2.29 10.75
CA SER A 121 13.67 1.31 10.14
C SER A 121 13.00 1.86 8.88
N GLN A 122 12.70 0.97 7.94
CA GLN A 122 12.03 1.28 6.68
C GLN A 122 10.84 0.37 6.44
N SER A 123 9.74 0.92 5.92
CA SER A 123 8.58 0.14 5.50
C SER A 123 8.38 0.34 4.01
N LEU A 124 8.51 -0.73 3.22
CA LEU A 124 8.39 -0.68 1.77
C LEU A 124 7.17 -1.48 1.33
N LEU A 125 6.34 -0.86 0.51
CA LEU A 125 5.21 -1.47 -0.17
C LEU A 125 5.64 -1.88 -1.59
N CYS A 126 5.34 -3.11 -1.98
CA CYS A 126 5.54 -3.58 -3.35
C CYS A 126 4.39 -4.46 -3.80
N TYR A 127 4.20 -4.59 -5.12
CA TYR A 127 3.22 -5.51 -5.68
C TYR A 127 3.63 -6.96 -5.41
N ASP A 128 2.67 -7.79 -4.96
CA ASP A 128 2.88 -9.22 -4.74
C ASP A 128 2.26 -10.00 -5.90
N GLU A 129 3.11 -10.45 -6.83
CA GLU A 129 2.67 -11.30 -7.95
C GLU A 129 2.26 -12.71 -7.51
N GLY A 130 2.38 -13.04 -6.21
CA GLY A 130 2.25 -14.39 -5.69
C GLY A 130 3.43 -15.29 -6.09
N PRO A 131 3.47 -16.55 -5.62
CA PRO A 131 4.50 -17.48 -6.02
C PRO A 131 4.38 -17.78 -7.53
N ARG A 132 5.36 -17.33 -8.31
CA ARG A 132 5.56 -17.79 -9.68
C ARG A 132 5.80 -19.30 -9.64
N SER A 133 4.80 -20.07 -10.07
CA SER A 133 4.83 -21.53 -10.09
C SER A 133 5.73 -22.06 -11.21
#